data_AF-A0A5B9Y4Y2-F1
#
_entry.id   AF-A0A5B9Y4Y2-F1
#
_cell.length_a   1.000
_cell.length_b   1.000
_cell.length_c   1.000
_cell.angle_alpha   90.00
_cell.angle_beta   90.00
_cell.angle_gamma   90.00
#
_symmetry.space_group_name_H-M   'P 1'
#
loop_
_entity.id
_entity.type
_entity.pdbx_description
1 polymer ?
#
loop_
_entity_poly.entity_id
_entity_poly.type
_entity_poly.pdbx_seq_one_letter_code
_entity_poly.pdbx_strand_id
1 'polypeptide(L)'
;MVLEIFKRTFEDITNYYNNDWFKRIKIEGQEAEVIYDEKHFWQINDVEHLREFFEAVVKKVHVLRQANQSQLSTEGEQVRDFARNEVILASANVAYESLLDCLNDINYLISKNGDRPGFEINQKFAVRKVLTIGLNVQAKYEQLPNRLKKSKDLENIIEDINKMSTMENIDDIVEVSKGILDKYNDILNLDKLINYEDCVEEYGWIHDVVRISKINAGVVGFLVNLDLYDNILNENVYKNSKVKAI
;
A
#
# COMPACT_ATOMS: atom_id res chain seq x y z
N MET A 1 10.58 -8.24 17.66
CA MET A 1 11.04 -8.61 16.31
C MET A 1 9.92 -8.43 15.30
N VAL A 2 8.98 -9.38 15.08
CA VAL A 2 7.93 -9.18 14.05
C VAL A 2 7.02 -7.97 14.34
N LEU A 3 6.50 -7.83 15.56
CA LEU A 3 5.74 -6.62 15.94
C LEU A 3 6.51 -5.32 15.70
N GLU A 4 7.83 -5.35 15.85
CA GLU A 4 8.69 -4.18 15.67
C GLU A 4 8.84 -3.81 14.20
N ILE A 5 8.94 -4.81 13.30
CA ILE A 5 8.90 -4.59 11.84
C ILE A 5 7.61 -3.86 11.47
N PHE A 6 6.46 -4.38 11.89
CA PHE A 6 5.16 -3.75 11.63
C PHE A 6 5.06 -2.33 12.20
N LYS A 7 5.62 -2.08 13.38
CA LYS A 7 5.61 -0.75 13.99
C LYS A 7 6.47 0.26 13.23
N ARG A 8 7.66 -0.15 12.78
CA ARG A 8 8.55 0.70 11.97
C ARG A 8 7.93 0.99 10.61
N THR A 9 7.43 -0.02 9.91
CA THR A 9 6.75 0.18 8.62
C THR A 9 5.52 1.08 8.77
N PHE A 10 4.75 0.96 9.87
CA PHE A 10 3.66 1.90 10.17
C PHE A 10 4.16 3.34 10.29
N GLU A 11 5.20 3.57 11.10
CA GLU A 11 5.78 4.89 11.32
C GLU A 11 6.31 5.49 10.03
N ASP A 12 6.99 4.70 9.19
CA ASP A 12 7.49 5.13 7.88
C ASP A 12 6.34 5.54 6.95
N ILE A 13 5.28 4.72 6.86
CA ILE A 13 4.07 5.04 6.09
C ILE A 13 3.44 6.34 6.61
N THR A 14 3.27 6.48 7.93
CA THR A 14 2.64 7.66 8.52
C THR A 14 3.48 8.91 8.29
N ASN A 15 4.80 8.82 8.46
CA ASN A 15 5.70 9.94 8.22
C ASN A 15 5.69 10.36 6.74
N TYR A 16 5.74 9.41 5.82
CA TYR A 16 5.67 9.69 4.39
C TYR A 16 4.38 10.44 4.02
N TYR A 17 3.21 9.93 4.43
CA TYR A 17 1.95 10.59 4.11
C TYR A 17 1.74 11.90 4.85
N ASN A 18 1.96 11.96 6.17
CA ASN A 18 1.77 13.19 6.94
C ASN A 18 2.74 14.29 6.49
N ASN A 19 4.02 13.97 6.23
CA ASN A 19 5.02 15.01 5.93
C ASN A 19 5.04 15.44 4.48
N ASP A 20 4.85 14.51 3.54
CA ASP A 20 5.10 14.81 2.13
C ASP A 20 3.82 15.11 1.35
N TRP A 21 2.69 14.54 1.77
CA TRP A 21 1.45 14.53 0.99
C TRP A 21 0.25 15.19 1.68
N PHE A 22 -0.08 14.80 2.91
CA PHE A 22 -1.29 15.26 3.58
C PHE A 22 -1.26 16.74 3.96
N LYS A 23 -0.09 17.32 4.24
CA LYS A 23 0.09 18.78 4.38
C LYS A 23 -0.36 19.59 3.16
N ARG A 24 -0.51 18.94 2.00
CA ARG A 24 -0.95 19.57 0.74
C ARG A 24 -2.44 19.36 0.46
N ILE A 25 -3.13 18.60 1.31
CA ILE A 25 -4.53 18.23 1.15
C ILE A 25 -5.36 18.99 2.16
N LYS A 26 -6.45 19.59 1.70
CA LYS A 26 -7.50 20.15 2.56
C LYS A 26 -8.82 19.45 2.29
N ILE A 27 -9.45 18.97 3.34
CA ILE A 27 -10.78 18.34 3.32
C ILE A 27 -11.63 19.13 4.32
N GLU A 28 -12.72 19.73 3.85
CA GLU A 28 -13.60 20.58 4.69
C GLU A 28 -12.83 21.72 5.41
N GLY A 29 -11.77 22.24 4.77
CA GLY A 29 -10.94 23.31 5.31
C GLY A 29 -9.90 22.88 6.36
N GLN A 30 -9.81 21.60 6.68
CA GLN A 30 -8.80 21.03 7.59
C GLN A 30 -7.73 20.29 6.81
N GLU A 31 -6.48 20.35 7.29
CA GLU A 31 -5.40 19.53 6.75
C GLU A 31 -5.66 18.06 7.11
N ALA A 32 -5.46 17.17 6.14
CA ALA A 32 -5.50 15.75 6.43
C ALA A 32 -4.31 15.37 7.33
N GLU A 33 -4.53 14.49 8.31
CA GLU A 33 -3.44 13.96 9.12
C GLU A 33 -3.87 12.64 9.76
N VAL A 34 -2.93 11.70 9.90
CA VAL A 34 -3.08 10.55 10.79
C VAL A 34 -2.38 10.86 12.11
N ILE A 35 -3.16 11.30 13.10
CA ILE A 35 -2.69 11.56 14.47
C ILE A 35 -2.87 10.30 15.32
N TYR A 36 -1.81 9.94 16.05
CA TYR A 36 -1.80 8.84 17.01
C TYR A 36 -0.89 9.14 18.21
N ASP A 37 -1.13 8.46 19.34
CA ASP A 37 -0.25 8.53 20.51
C ASP A 37 0.95 7.62 20.28
N GLU A 38 2.07 8.22 19.88
CA GLU A 38 3.34 7.52 19.60
C GLU A 38 3.82 6.71 20.81
N LYS A 39 3.72 7.27 22.02
CA LYS A 39 4.16 6.57 23.24
C LYS A 39 3.31 5.35 23.51
N HIS A 40 1.99 5.46 23.38
CA HIS A 40 1.08 4.34 23.54
C HIS A 40 1.32 3.27 22.48
N PHE A 41 1.49 3.68 21.21
CA PHE A 41 1.76 2.78 20.09
C PHE A 41 3.00 1.92 20.31
N TRP A 42 4.12 2.53 20.73
CA TRP A 42 5.34 1.79 21.02
C TRP A 42 5.23 0.85 22.23
N GLN A 43 4.27 1.07 23.13
CA GLN A 43 4.00 0.20 24.28
C GLN A 43 3.13 -1.04 23.96
N ILE A 44 2.51 -1.12 22.78
CA ILE A 44 1.69 -2.28 22.38
C ILE A 44 2.58 -3.52 22.20
N ASN A 45 2.42 -4.56 23.02
CA ASN A 45 3.35 -5.70 23.05
C ASN A 45 2.75 -7.02 22.54
N ASP A 46 1.54 -7.00 22.02
CA ASP A 46 0.85 -8.16 21.48
C ASP A 46 0.16 -7.85 20.14
N VAL A 47 -0.12 -8.90 19.38
CA VAL A 47 -0.64 -8.82 18.01
C VAL A 47 -2.08 -8.29 17.98
N GLU A 48 -2.92 -8.66 18.96
CA GLU A 48 -4.34 -8.30 18.93
C GLU A 48 -4.53 -6.79 19.12
N HIS A 49 -3.87 -6.20 20.13
CA HIS A 49 -3.93 -4.74 20.32
C HIS A 49 -3.27 -3.97 19.17
N LEU A 50 -2.22 -4.53 18.54
CA LEU A 50 -1.61 -3.89 17.36
C LEU A 50 -2.56 -3.93 16.16
N ARG A 51 -3.28 -5.05 15.97
CA ARG A 51 -4.31 -5.21 14.94
C ARG A 51 -5.43 -4.20 15.14
N GLU A 52 -5.99 -4.10 16.34
CA GLU A 52 -7.03 -3.13 16.69
C GLU A 52 -6.58 -1.69 16.44
N PHE A 53 -5.32 -1.38 16.75
CA PHE A 53 -4.75 -0.07 16.45
C PHE A 53 -4.69 0.21 14.94
N PHE A 54 -4.21 -0.73 14.12
CA PHE A 54 -4.19 -0.58 12.66
C PHE A 54 -5.60 -0.48 12.07
N GLU A 55 -6.56 -1.27 12.54
CA GLU A 55 -7.97 -1.16 12.14
C GLU A 55 -8.53 0.24 12.40
N ALA A 56 -8.21 0.82 13.55
CA ALA A 56 -8.61 2.19 13.89
C ALA A 56 -7.99 3.23 12.93
N VAL A 57 -6.73 3.06 12.53
CA VAL A 57 -6.06 3.95 11.57
C VAL A 57 -6.65 3.80 10.16
N VAL A 58 -6.86 2.57 9.67
CA VAL A 58 -7.54 2.32 8.39
C VAL A 58 -8.90 3.01 8.38
N LYS A 59 -9.67 2.87 9.46
CA LYS A 59 -10.96 3.55 9.60
C LYS A 59 -10.84 5.07 9.55
N LYS A 60 -9.83 5.68 10.19
CA LYS A 60 -9.58 7.14 10.12
C LYS A 60 -9.34 7.59 8.68
N VAL A 61 -8.48 6.90 7.93
CA VAL A 61 -8.21 7.24 6.52
C VAL A 61 -9.45 7.03 5.65
N HIS A 62 -10.23 5.99 5.92
CA HIS A 62 -11.51 5.77 5.25
C HIS A 62 -12.49 6.92 5.48
N VAL A 63 -12.59 7.44 6.71
CA VAL A 63 -13.42 8.62 7.03
C VAL A 63 -12.95 9.85 6.25
N LEU A 64 -11.63 10.09 6.13
CA LEU A 64 -11.10 11.18 5.30
C LEU A 64 -11.51 11.03 3.83
N ARG A 65 -11.49 9.81 3.29
CA ARG A 65 -11.98 9.53 1.93
C ARG A 65 -13.46 9.80 1.76
N GLN A 66 -14.28 9.41 2.74
CA GLN A 66 -15.72 9.70 2.73
C GLN A 66 -15.98 11.21 2.78
N ALA A 67 -15.24 11.96 3.61
CA ALA A 67 -15.33 13.41 3.67
C ALA A 67 -14.94 14.05 2.32
N ASN A 68 -13.84 13.60 1.70
CA ASN A 68 -13.43 14.04 0.36
C ASN A 68 -14.53 13.79 -0.69
N GLN A 69 -15.23 12.65 -0.64
CA GLN A 69 -16.35 12.35 -1.53
C GLN A 69 -17.56 13.26 -1.26
N SER A 70 -17.87 13.55 -0.01
CA SER A 70 -18.98 14.43 0.38
C SER A 70 -18.80 15.87 -0.13
N GLN A 71 -17.56 16.34 -0.30
CA GLN A 71 -17.28 17.67 -0.84
C GLN A 71 -17.84 17.86 -2.26
N LEU A 72 -17.93 16.80 -3.07
CA LEU A 72 -18.52 16.87 -4.41
C LEU A 72 -20.00 17.26 -4.42
N SER A 73 -20.70 17.18 -3.28
CA SER A 73 -22.10 17.62 -3.13
C SER A 73 -22.24 19.09 -2.72
N THR A 74 -21.14 19.80 -2.47
CA THR A 74 -21.13 21.20 -2.04
C THR A 74 -20.94 22.13 -3.24
N GLU A 75 -21.71 23.21 -3.32
CA GLU A 75 -21.58 24.21 -4.39
C GLU A 75 -20.19 24.87 -4.37
N GLY A 76 -19.51 24.86 -5.52
CA GLY A 76 -18.22 25.55 -5.72
C GLY A 76 -16.96 24.69 -5.46
N GLU A 77 -17.11 23.45 -5.01
CA GLU A 77 -15.98 22.52 -4.87
C GLU A 77 -15.49 22.04 -6.24
N GLN A 78 -14.16 22.01 -6.42
CA GLN A 78 -13.55 21.65 -7.70
C GLN A 78 -13.29 20.15 -7.77
N VAL A 79 -13.80 19.50 -8.81
CA VAL A 79 -13.59 18.05 -9.04
C VAL A 79 -12.08 17.70 -9.16
N ARG A 80 -11.22 18.67 -9.49
CA ARG A 80 -9.75 18.55 -9.45
C ARG A 80 -9.19 18.35 -8.05
N ASP A 81 -9.71 19.08 -7.06
CA ASP A 81 -9.25 18.96 -5.68
C ASP A 81 -9.69 17.61 -5.11
N PHE A 82 -10.95 17.22 -5.35
CA PHE A 82 -11.41 15.85 -5.07
C PHE A 82 -10.48 14.80 -5.67
N ALA A 83 -10.15 14.94 -6.95
CA ALA A 83 -9.38 13.94 -7.68
C ALA A 83 -7.94 13.83 -7.15
N ARG A 84 -7.30 14.95 -6.86
CA ARG A 84 -5.94 14.99 -6.29
C ARG A 84 -5.93 14.34 -4.91
N ASN A 85 -6.92 14.67 -4.08
CA ASN A 85 -7.07 14.09 -2.75
C ASN A 85 -7.35 12.58 -2.83
N GLU A 86 -8.21 12.13 -3.74
CA GLU A 86 -8.59 10.72 -3.87
C GLU A 86 -7.40 9.84 -4.27
N VAL A 87 -6.52 10.30 -5.16
CA VAL A 87 -5.29 9.57 -5.53
C VAL A 87 -4.42 9.30 -4.30
N ILE A 88 -4.21 10.33 -3.47
CA ILE A 88 -3.34 10.23 -2.28
C ILE A 88 -4.02 9.43 -1.17
N LEU A 89 -5.29 9.72 -0.86
CA LEU A 89 -6.02 9.06 0.22
C LEU A 89 -6.29 7.58 -0.08
N ALA A 90 -6.58 7.23 -1.34
CA ALA A 90 -6.71 5.83 -1.74
C ALA A 90 -5.41 5.07 -1.54
N SER A 91 -4.28 5.71 -1.88
CA SER A 91 -2.94 5.13 -1.72
C SER A 91 -2.58 4.93 -0.24
N ALA A 92 -2.85 5.93 0.60
CA ALA A 92 -2.67 5.82 2.04
C ALA A 92 -3.56 4.72 2.64
N ASN A 93 -4.83 4.66 2.23
CA ASN A 93 -5.75 3.63 2.71
C ASN A 93 -5.23 2.23 2.41
N VAL A 94 -4.80 1.97 1.17
CA VAL A 94 -4.26 0.66 0.79
C VAL A 94 -2.93 0.37 1.47
N ALA A 95 -2.10 1.36 1.76
CA ALA A 95 -0.86 1.17 2.53
C ALA A 95 -1.16 0.59 3.93
N TYR A 96 -2.08 1.22 4.67
CA TYR A 96 -2.47 0.75 6.00
C TYR A 96 -3.27 -0.56 5.97
N GLU A 97 -4.15 -0.76 4.98
CA GLU A 97 -4.86 -2.04 4.78
C GLU A 97 -3.86 -3.18 4.52
N SER A 98 -2.86 -2.93 3.68
CA SER A 98 -1.82 -3.91 3.37
C SER A 98 -0.98 -4.28 4.59
N LEU A 99 -0.68 -3.30 5.46
CA LEU A 99 -0.02 -3.53 6.74
C LEU A 99 -0.87 -4.42 7.66
N LEU A 100 -2.16 -4.12 7.80
CA LEU A 100 -3.12 -4.90 8.59
C LEU A 100 -3.29 -6.33 8.06
N ASP A 101 -3.49 -6.49 6.76
CA ASP A 101 -3.68 -7.78 6.10
C ASP A 101 -2.43 -8.65 6.24
N CYS A 102 -1.25 -8.07 6.07
CA CYS A 102 0.03 -8.76 6.25
C CYS A 102 0.21 -9.22 7.71
N LEU A 103 -0.16 -8.39 8.70
CA LEU A 103 -0.14 -8.77 10.12
C LEU A 103 -1.03 -9.99 10.38
N ASN A 104 -2.23 -10.00 9.82
CA ASN A 104 -3.19 -11.11 9.94
C ASN A 104 -2.66 -12.39 9.30
N ASP A 105 -2.13 -12.30 8.07
CA ASP A 105 -1.53 -13.42 7.34
C ASP A 105 -0.36 -14.02 8.14
N ILE A 106 0.53 -13.19 8.67
CA ILE A 106 1.72 -13.65 9.41
C ILE A 106 1.34 -14.24 10.76
N ASN A 107 0.38 -13.64 11.47
CA ASN A 107 -0.10 -14.17 12.75
C ASN A 107 -0.71 -15.57 12.59
N TYR A 108 -1.40 -15.83 11.48
CA TYR A 108 -1.94 -17.16 11.16
C TYR A 108 -0.84 -18.22 10.93
N LEU A 109 0.34 -17.80 10.44
CA LEU A 109 1.49 -18.66 10.15
C LEU A 109 2.42 -18.90 11.35
N ILE A 110 2.09 -18.32 12.52
CA ILE A 110 2.81 -18.61 13.76
C ILE A 110 2.40 -20.00 14.24
N SER A 111 3.28 -20.98 14.06
CA SER A 111 3.09 -22.33 14.57
C SER A 111 3.01 -22.31 16.10
N LYS A 112 1.85 -22.72 16.65
CA LYS A 112 1.69 -23.04 18.08
C LYS A 112 2.23 -24.43 18.43
N ASN A 113 2.76 -25.18 17.46
CA ASN A 113 3.22 -26.55 17.65
C ASN A 113 4.69 -26.60 18.09
N GLY A 114 4.97 -26.21 19.34
CA GLY A 114 6.27 -26.42 19.99
C GLY A 114 6.64 -25.38 21.05
N ASP A 115 7.63 -25.70 21.89
CA ASP A 115 8.12 -24.87 23.01
C ASP A 115 8.75 -23.52 22.59
N ARG A 116 8.84 -23.24 21.28
CA ARG A 116 9.32 -21.95 20.76
C ARG A 116 8.47 -21.53 19.55
N PRO A 117 7.83 -20.35 19.57
CA PRO A 117 7.17 -19.82 18.38
C PRO A 117 8.19 -19.73 17.25
N GLY A 118 7.89 -20.38 16.13
CA GLY A 118 8.66 -20.32 14.90
C GLY A 118 7.75 -19.84 13.78
N PHE A 119 8.21 -18.86 13.01
CA PHE A 119 7.53 -18.46 11.78
C PHE A 119 7.81 -19.51 10.71
N GLU A 120 6.76 -20.02 10.06
CA GLU A 120 6.88 -20.92 8.90
C GLU A 120 7.00 -20.14 7.57
N ILE A 121 7.59 -18.94 7.62
CA ILE A 121 7.74 -18.06 6.46
C ILE A 121 9.11 -18.33 5.85
N ASN A 122 9.11 -18.84 4.62
CA ASN A 122 10.30 -19.00 3.79
C ASN A 122 10.23 -18.08 2.56
N GLN A 123 11.37 -17.90 1.88
CA GLN A 123 11.49 -17.03 0.71
C GLN A 123 10.48 -17.36 -0.39
N LYS A 124 10.24 -18.65 -0.65
CA LYS A 124 9.27 -19.10 -1.66
C LYS A 124 7.84 -18.66 -1.31
N PHE A 125 7.47 -18.68 -0.04
CA PHE A 125 6.18 -18.18 0.42
C PHE A 125 6.08 -16.66 0.24
N ALA A 126 7.09 -15.91 0.69
CA ALA A 126 7.16 -14.45 0.55
C ALA A 126 7.06 -14.00 -0.91
N VAL A 127 7.88 -14.59 -1.79
CA VAL A 127 7.86 -14.32 -3.23
C VAL A 127 6.48 -14.57 -3.81
N ARG A 128 5.85 -15.71 -3.52
CA ARG A 128 4.49 -16.02 -4.01
C ARG A 128 3.46 -15.00 -3.54
N LYS A 129 3.52 -14.56 -2.28
CA LYS A 129 2.60 -13.57 -1.73
C LYS A 129 2.76 -12.21 -2.43
N VAL A 130 3.99 -11.72 -2.54
CA VAL A 130 4.31 -10.46 -3.22
C VAL A 130 3.88 -10.51 -4.70
N LEU A 131 4.23 -11.58 -5.42
CA LEU A 131 3.86 -11.73 -6.82
C LEU A 131 2.34 -11.85 -7.02
N THR A 132 1.61 -12.48 -6.10
CA THR A 132 0.13 -12.53 -6.16
C THR A 132 -0.47 -11.12 -6.12
N ILE A 133 0.10 -10.23 -5.30
CA ILE A 133 -0.34 -8.83 -5.25
C ILE A 133 -0.01 -8.12 -6.56
N GLY A 134 1.20 -8.32 -7.09
CA GLY A 134 1.61 -7.79 -8.39
C GLY A 134 0.67 -8.20 -9.53
N LEU A 135 0.33 -9.50 -9.63
CA LEU A 135 -0.63 -10.03 -10.61
C LEU A 135 -2.02 -9.38 -10.48
N ASN A 136 -2.48 -9.11 -9.25
CA ASN A 136 -3.74 -8.42 -9.03
C ASN A 136 -3.71 -6.96 -9.50
N VAL A 137 -2.58 -6.27 -9.34
CA VAL A 137 -2.39 -4.90 -9.87
C VAL A 137 -2.43 -4.91 -11.39
N GLN A 138 -1.73 -5.86 -12.02
CA GLN A 138 -1.73 -6.04 -13.48
C GLN A 138 -3.12 -6.32 -14.03
N ALA A 139 -3.84 -7.28 -13.44
CA ALA A 139 -5.18 -7.63 -13.89
C ALA A 139 -6.14 -6.42 -13.83
N LYS A 140 -6.05 -5.61 -12.77
CA LYS A 140 -6.83 -4.36 -12.67
C LYS A 140 -6.41 -3.34 -13.72
N TYR A 141 -5.11 -3.20 -14.00
CA TYR A 141 -4.61 -2.32 -15.07
C TYR A 141 -5.10 -2.76 -16.44
N GLU A 142 -5.04 -4.05 -16.78
CA GLU A 142 -5.50 -4.58 -18.06
C GLU A 142 -6.99 -4.31 -18.30
N GLN A 143 -7.79 -4.33 -17.23
CA GLN A 143 -9.22 -4.02 -17.27
C GLN A 143 -9.54 -2.52 -17.38
N LEU A 144 -8.54 -1.62 -17.30
CA LEU A 144 -8.79 -0.20 -17.55
C LEU A 144 -9.21 0.06 -19.00
N PRO A 145 -10.15 1.00 -19.23
CA PRO A 145 -10.38 1.56 -20.56
C PRO A 145 -9.06 2.07 -21.16
N ASN A 146 -8.82 1.80 -22.45
CA ASN A 146 -7.56 2.18 -23.12
C ASN A 146 -7.23 3.68 -23.00
N ARG A 147 -8.25 4.55 -22.97
CA ARG A 147 -8.06 6.00 -22.78
C ARG A 147 -7.41 6.37 -21.44
N LEU A 148 -7.52 5.52 -20.42
CA LEU A 148 -6.96 5.73 -19.08
C LEU A 148 -5.55 5.13 -18.91
N LYS A 149 -5.06 4.34 -19.89
CA LYS A 149 -3.73 3.70 -19.87
C LYS A 149 -2.60 4.57 -20.44
N LYS A 150 -2.83 5.88 -20.57
CA LYS A 150 -1.90 6.79 -21.27
C LYS A 150 -0.83 7.41 -20.38
N SER A 151 -0.89 7.21 -19.05
CA SER A 151 0.20 7.62 -18.17
C SER A 151 1.40 6.68 -18.38
N LYS A 152 2.45 7.23 -18.99
CA LYS A 152 3.69 6.50 -19.25
C LYS A 152 4.35 6.02 -17.95
N ASP A 153 4.24 6.81 -16.89
CA ASP A 153 4.82 6.45 -15.58
C ASP A 153 4.10 5.25 -14.97
N LEU A 154 2.77 5.23 -15.03
CA LEU A 154 1.98 4.06 -14.59
C LEU A 154 2.28 2.84 -15.47
N GLU A 155 2.33 3.00 -16.79
CA GLU A 155 2.65 1.91 -17.72
C GLU A 155 4.04 1.30 -17.42
N ASN A 156 5.06 2.13 -17.23
CA ASN A 156 6.41 1.69 -16.85
C ASN A 156 6.41 0.92 -15.52
N ILE A 157 5.63 1.37 -14.53
CA ILE A 157 5.49 0.67 -13.25
C ILE A 157 4.87 -0.72 -13.47
N ILE A 158 3.81 -0.80 -14.28
CA ILE A 158 3.16 -2.08 -14.58
C ILE A 158 4.10 -3.03 -15.33
N GLU A 159 4.93 -2.50 -16.25
CA GLU A 159 5.97 -3.29 -16.92
C GLU A 159 7.02 -3.83 -15.94
N ASP A 160 7.45 -3.02 -14.96
CA ASP A 160 8.40 -3.46 -13.94
C ASP A 160 7.78 -4.54 -13.03
N ILE A 161 6.52 -4.39 -12.62
CA ILE A 161 5.75 -5.45 -11.93
C ILE A 161 5.70 -6.72 -12.80
N ASN A 162 5.58 -6.57 -14.13
CA ASN A 162 5.56 -7.71 -15.04
C ASN A 162 6.89 -8.44 -15.15
N LYS A 163 8.00 -7.71 -15.17
CA LYS A 163 9.33 -8.31 -15.13
C LYS A 163 9.53 -9.16 -13.88
N MET A 164 9.00 -8.69 -12.73
CA MET A 164 9.10 -9.42 -11.46
C MET A 164 8.34 -10.74 -11.44
N SER A 165 7.30 -10.92 -12.27
CA SER A 165 6.44 -12.13 -12.26
C SER A 165 7.19 -13.45 -12.48
N THR A 166 8.40 -13.40 -13.03
CA THR A 166 9.25 -14.56 -13.31
C THR A 166 10.40 -14.75 -12.31
N MET A 167 10.53 -13.84 -11.33
CA MET A 167 11.60 -13.86 -10.36
C MET A 167 11.30 -14.86 -9.24
N GLU A 168 12.33 -15.59 -8.80
CA GLU A 168 12.23 -16.56 -7.70
C GLU A 168 12.92 -16.08 -6.41
N ASN A 169 13.70 -15.00 -6.50
CA ASN A 169 14.42 -14.41 -5.38
C ASN A 169 13.78 -13.08 -4.96
N ILE A 170 13.53 -12.92 -3.66
CA ILE A 170 13.04 -11.68 -3.07
C ILE A 170 14.01 -10.51 -3.28
N ASP A 171 15.34 -10.73 -3.24
CA ASP A 171 16.35 -9.68 -3.40
C ASP A 171 16.27 -9.04 -4.80
N ASP A 172 16.08 -9.86 -5.83
CA ASP A 172 15.92 -9.39 -7.21
C ASP A 172 14.64 -8.55 -7.35
N ILE A 173 13.56 -8.97 -6.68
CA ILE A 173 12.30 -8.22 -6.63
C ILE A 173 12.48 -6.89 -5.89
N VAL A 174 13.22 -6.87 -4.78
CA VAL A 174 13.58 -5.66 -4.04
C VAL A 174 14.43 -4.71 -4.89
N GLU A 175 15.34 -5.21 -5.70
CA GLU A 175 16.15 -4.36 -6.58
C GLU A 175 15.27 -3.64 -7.61
N VAL A 176 14.37 -4.36 -8.28
CA VAL A 176 13.48 -3.74 -9.27
C VAL A 176 12.45 -2.82 -8.61
N SER A 177 11.99 -3.13 -7.38
CA SER A 177 10.97 -2.32 -6.69
C SER A 177 11.48 -0.93 -6.28
N LYS A 178 12.78 -0.75 -6.08
CA LYS A 178 13.37 0.58 -5.86
C LYS A 178 13.08 1.53 -7.03
N GLY A 179 13.17 1.03 -8.26
CA GLY A 179 12.81 1.79 -9.45
C GLY A 179 11.32 2.10 -9.56
N ILE A 180 10.45 1.25 -8.99
CA ILE A 180 9.01 1.53 -8.87
C ILE A 180 8.78 2.67 -7.87
N LEU A 181 9.42 2.62 -6.70
CA LEU A 181 9.26 3.64 -5.65
C LEU A 181 9.62 5.04 -6.15
N ASP A 182 10.71 5.18 -6.92
CA ASP A 182 11.12 6.46 -7.50
C ASP A 182 10.05 7.04 -8.44
N LYS A 183 9.47 6.19 -9.30
CA LYS A 183 8.38 6.57 -10.22
C LYS A 183 7.05 6.78 -9.50
N TYR A 184 6.86 6.12 -8.36
CA TYR A 184 5.61 6.16 -7.61
C TYR A 184 5.30 7.57 -7.08
N ASN A 185 6.33 8.29 -6.61
CA ASN A 185 6.20 9.67 -6.17
C ASN A 185 5.66 10.60 -7.27
N ASP A 186 5.99 10.30 -8.53
CA ASP A 186 5.52 11.07 -9.66
C ASP A 186 4.03 10.85 -9.93
N ILE A 187 3.55 9.62 -9.82
CA ILE A 187 2.13 9.31 -10.09
C ILE A 187 1.18 9.69 -8.94
N LEU A 188 1.70 9.99 -7.74
CA LEU A 188 0.91 10.67 -6.71
C LEU A 188 0.53 12.11 -7.09
N ASN A 189 1.23 12.71 -8.06
CA ASN A 189 0.77 13.94 -8.68
C ASN A 189 -0.28 13.64 -9.75
N LEU A 190 -1.53 14.07 -9.51
CA LEU A 190 -2.66 13.89 -10.42
C LEU A 190 -2.33 14.29 -11.87
N ASP A 191 -1.55 15.36 -12.05
CA ASP A 191 -1.20 15.90 -13.37
C ASP A 191 -0.29 14.97 -14.20
N LYS A 192 0.44 14.05 -13.54
CA LYS A 192 1.26 13.02 -14.18
C LYS A 192 0.49 11.70 -14.36
N LEU A 193 -0.54 11.49 -13.54
CA LEU A 193 -1.33 10.26 -13.54
C LEU A 193 -2.49 10.30 -14.55
N ILE A 194 -3.10 11.47 -14.77
CA ILE A 194 -4.28 11.62 -15.61
C ILE A 194 -4.04 12.62 -16.73
N ASN A 195 -4.40 12.22 -17.96
CA ASN A 195 -4.60 13.18 -19.04
C ASN A 195 -6.03 13.72 -18.98
N TYR A 196 -6.19 14.98 -18.57
CA TYR A 196 -7.51 15.62 -18.42
C TYR A 196 -8.33 15.68 -19.71
N GLU A 197 -7.68 15.66 -20.88
CA GLU A 197 -8.35 15.66 -22.18
C GLU A 197 -9.02 14.32 -22.51
N ASP A 198 -8.65 13.24 -21.81
CA ASP A 198 -9.18 11.89 -22.01
C ASP A 198 -10.32 11.53 -21.04
N CYS A 199 -10.67 12.46 -20.16
CA CYS A 199 -11.76 12.32 -19.21
C CYS A 199 -13.10 12.68 -19.87
N VAL A 200 -14.13 11.86 -19.63
CA VAL A 200 -15.51 12.14 -20.06
C VAL A 200 -16.12 13.32 -19.28
N GLU A 201 -17.35 13.74 -19.61
CA GLU A 201 -18.14 14.75 -18.87
C GLU A 201 -18.04 14.55 -17.34
N GLU A 202 -18.18 15.63 -16.56
CA GLU A 202 -17.80 15.75 -15.14
C GLU A 202 -18.09 14.52 -14.26
N TYR A 203 -19.24 13.87 -14.42
CA TYR A 203 -19.61 12.68 -13.65
C TYR A 203 -18.79 11.42 -14.01
N GLY A 204 -18.48 11.22 -15.29
CA GLY A 204 -17.65 10.10 -15.72
C GLY A 204 -16.19 10.28 -15.30
N TRP A 205 -15.73 11.53 -15.20
CA TRP A 205 -14.38 11.83 -14.76
C TRP A 205 -14.10 11.37 -13.32
N ILE A 206 -15.03 11.59 -12.38
CA ILE A 206 -14.93 11.11 -10.99
C ILE A 206 -14.72 9.58 -10.95
N HIS A 207 -15.51 8.84 -11.72
CA HIS A 207 -15.39 7.38 -11.78
C HIS A 207 -14.05 6.92 -12.35
N ASP A 208 -13.51 7.63 -13.34
CA ASP A 208 -12.21 7.33 -13.93
C ASP A 208 -11.08 7.56 -12.93
N VAL A 209 -11.11 8.69 -12.21
CA VAL A 209 -10.15 9.00 -11.15
C VAL A 209 -10.17 7.91 -10.08
N VAL A 210 -11.35 7.50 -9.61
CA VAL A 210 -11.48 6.44 -8.60
C VAL A 210 -10.90 5.10 -9.12
N ARG A 211 -11.12 4.77 -10.40
CA ARG A 211 -10.58 3.53 -11.00
C ARG A 211 -9.07 3.55 -11.10
N ILE A 212 -8.49 4.63 -11.62
CA ILE A 212 -7.03 4.76 -11.73
C ILE A 212 -6.40 4.80 -10.33
N SER A 213 -6.98 5.56 -9.40
CA SER A 213 -6.51 5.65 -8.01
C SER A 213 -6.46 4.29 -7.33
N LYS A 214 -7.41 3.40 -7.61
CA LYS A 214 -7.40 2.01 -7.08
C LYS A 214 -6.23 1.17 -7.60
N ILE A 215 -5.77 1.39 -8.83
CA ILE A 215 -4.61 0.68 -9.39
C ILE A 215 -3.33 1.26 -8.82
N ASN A 216 -3.23 2.59 -8.80
CA ASN A 216 -2.14 3.31 -8.16
C ASN A 216 -1.95 2.87 -6.70
N ALA A 217 -3.04 2.82 -5.94
CA ALA A 217 -3.02 2.36 -4.56
C ALA A 217 -2.60 0.88 -4.44
N GLY A 218 -2.97 0.04 -5.43
CA GLY A 218 -2.50 -1.35 -5.50
C GLY A 218 -0.98 -1.47 -5.63
N VAL A 219 -0.32 -0.55 -6.33
CA VAL A 219 1.15 -0.49 -6.40
C VAL A 219 1.75 -0.26 -5.00
N VAL A 220 1.15 0.61 -4.20
CA VAL A 220 1.60 0.81 -2.79
C VAL A 220 1.42 -0.45 -1.98
N GLY A 221 0.28 -1.12 -2.11
CA GLY A 221 0.05 -2.37 -1.40
C GLY A 221 1.09 -3.44 -1.75
N PHE A 222 1.54 -3.48 -3.01
CA PHE A 222 2.67 -4.30 -3.44
C PHE A 222 3.96 -3.91 -2.73
N LEU A 223 4.33 -2.62 -2.73
CA LEU A 223 5.57 -2.12 -2.11
C LEU A 223 5.60 -2.38 -0.60
N VAL A 224 4.50 -2.11 0.11
CA VAL A 224 4.39 -2.33 1.57
C VAL A 224 4.54 -3.81 1.90
N ASN A 225 3.88 -4.70 1.15
CA ASN A 225 4.02 -6.14 1.39
C ASN A 225 5.46 -6.62 1.12
N LEU A 226 6.09 -6.13 0.06
CA LEU A 226 7.47 -6.47 -0.26
C LEU A 226 8.41 -6.06 0.88
N ASP A 227 8.29 -4.84 1.39
CA ASP A 227 9.08 -4.34 2.53
C ASP A 227 8.90 -5.23 3.78
N LEU A 228 7.65 -5.54 4.14
CA LEU A 228 7.36 -6.39 5.30
C LEU A 228 7.94 -7.78 5.15
N TYR A 229 7.72 -8.43 4.01
CA TYR A 229 8.23 -9.79 3.78
C TYR A 229 9.76 -9.84 3.70
N ASP A 230 10.40 -8.85 3.08
CA ASP A 230 11.86 -8.74 3.03
C ASP A 230 12.45 -8.57 4.44
N ASN A 231 11.94 -7.62 5.22
CA ASN A 231 12.38 -7.40 6.60
C ASN A 231 12.16 -8.64 7.48
N ILE A 232 11.02 -9.33 7.32
CA ILE A 232 10.74 -10.57 8.05
C ILE A 232 11.71 -11.66 7.66
N LEU A 233 12.04 -11.82 6.38
CA LEU A 233 13.03 -12.80 5.96
C LEU A 233 14.40 -12.47 6.54
N ASN A 234 14.85 -11.22 6.41
CA ASN A 234 16.15 -10.71 6.87
C ASN A 234 16.34 -10.88 8.39
N GLU A 235 15.29 -10.66 9.19
CA GLU A 235 15.31 -10.89 10.64
C GLU A 235 15.18 -12.39 11.02
N ASN A 236 14.65 -13.24 10.13
CA ASN A 236 14.48 -14.68 10.35
C ASN A 236 15.55 -15.59 9.72
N VAL A 237 16.56 -15.06 9.00
CA VAL A 237 17.52 -15.82 8.13
C VAL A 237 18.23 -17.00 8.80
N TYR A 238 18.22 -17.18 10.13
CA TYR A 238 18.81 -18.37 10.76
C TYR A 238 17.85 -19.22 11.59
N LYS A 239 16.92 -19.90 10.91
CA LYS A 239 16.59 -21.29 11.24
C LYS A 239 16.82 -22.18 10.02
N ASN A 240 18.08 -22.60 9.87
CA ASN A 240 18.50 -23.68 8.99
C ASN A 240 17.73 -24.95 9.41
N SER A 241 16.55 -25.20 8.85
CA SER A 241 15.93 -26.52 8.95
C SER A 241 16.69 -27.43 8.00
N LYS A 242 17.84 -27.93 8.47
CA LYS A 242 18.41 -29.18 7.95
C LYS A 242 17.32 -30.23 8.11
N VAL A 243 16.54 -30.45 7.06
CA VAL A 243 15.82 -31.70 6.86
C VAL A 243 16.92 -32.75 6.80
N LYS A 244 17.15 -33.45 7.92
CA LYS A 244 17.84 -34.73 7.87
C LYS A 244 16.94 -35.64 7.05
N ALA A 245 17.37 -35.96 5.83
CA ALA A 245 16.86 -37.13 5.13
C ALA A 245 17.01 -38.34 6.08
N ILE A 246 15.90 -39.06 6.29
CA ILE A 246 15.87 -40.38 6.95
C ILE A 246 16.12 -41.41 5.86
#